data_AF-A0A2C5ZDY2-F1
#
_entry.id   AF-A0A2C5ZDY2-F1
#
_cell.length_a   1.000
_cell.length_b   1.000
_cell.length_c   1.000
_cell.angle_alpha   90.00
_cell.angle_beta   90.00
_cell.angle_gamma   90.00
#
_symmetry.space_group_name_H-M   'P 1'
#
loop_
_entity.id
_entity.type
_entity.pdbx_description
1 polymer ?
#
loop_
_entity_poly.entity_id
_entity_poly.type
_entity_poly.pdbx_seq_one_letter_code
_entity_poly.pdbx_strand_id
1 'polypeptide(L)'
;MASDLPQAARLQHVEAVLQRLLTNSPIYGFTLSTLELVSVTQGKATTRLRLTERHVNSKGGLHGAVSATIVDLTTGLAIASWDGRETTGASVDMHLSYLSTARVGDVLRIETTAERVGGSLAFVTVRMLKEGGERDEVVTLGQHTKLARLMAPSSDEARVRVAADDLIRLVDQVLQAHGTPSDKAALVARCLVAADVRGVDSHGASRLPSYVRRIRSGVLDPAASPRVETVTPAAVRVDGANGFGFVAAHAAMEAAISAARVYGIGLASVRRSNHYGMAAWIVRQALDEGMMSLVFTNSSPAMAPFGGRSRLLGVSPMACGAPGRDGDDFILDMAPSVVARGKIHTALRRGESIPSNWALDAQGNPTSDPAAALDGGVMLPVGGPKGSALAIMMDVFSGVLSGSAFAGDVTGPYDPSRPADVGHFLVAIRPDLFMSLDEFRDRMRVLHERVVGAEPVPGVDRVYFPGEREQLVQRERERCGVPLVGAEVEALNREAAEVSVEPLKVL
;
A
#
# COMPACT_ATOMS: atom_id res chain seq x y z
N MET A 1 -2.14 8.15 -26.97
CA MET A 1 -2.56 9.45 -27.53
C MET A 1 -4.02 9.31 -27.93
N ALA A 2 -4.95 9.95 -27.21
CA ALA A 2 -6.36 9.91 -27.57
C ALA A 2 -6.58 10.85 -28.77
N SER A 3 -7.15 10.31 -29.87
CA SER A 3 -7.51 11.10 -31.04
C SER A 3 -8.57 12.12 -30.66
N ASP A 4 -8.30 13.40 -30.91
CA ASP A 4 -9.25 14.46 -30.58
C ASP A 4 -10.44 14.41 -31.55
N LEU A 5 -11.60 13.98 -31.05
CA LEU A 5 -12.82 13.93 -31.86
C LEU A 5 -13.27 15.36 -32.21
N PRO A 6 -13.48 15.67 -33.49
CA PRO A 6 -14.07 16.95 -33.91
C PRO A 6 -15.39 17.21 -33.19
N GLN A 7 -15.66 18.46 -32.82
CA GLN A 7 -16.80 18.81 -31.95
C GLN A 7 -18.17 18.37 -32.50
N ALA A 8 -18.37 18.42 -33.82
CA ALA A 8 -19.58 17.91 -34.47
C ALA A 8 -19.77 16.39 -34.31
N ALA A 9 -18.69 15.62 -34.41
CA ALA A 9 -18.72 14.16 -34.20
C ALA A 9 -18.95 13.80 -32.72
N ARG A 10 -18.45 14.62 -31.79
CA ARG A 10 -18.63 14.44 -30.35
C ARG A 10 -20.08 14.63 -29.92
N LEU A 11 -20.77 15.63 -30.48
CA LEU A 11 -22.19 15.84 -30.21
C LEU A 11 -23.02 14.63 -30.65
N GLN A 12 -22.86 14.20 -31.91
CA GLN A 12 -23.56 13.02 -32.44
C GLN A 12 -23.30 11.76 -31.61
N HIS A 13 -22.05 11.54 -31.17
CA HIS A 13 -21.69 10.41 -30.31
C HIS A 13 -22.43 10.45 -28.96
N VAL A 14 -22.40 11.60 -28.28
CA VAL A 14 -23.03 11.72 -26.95
C VAL A 14 -24.56 11.65 -27.05
N GLU A 15 -25.16 12.15 -28.13
CA GLU A 15 -26.59 11.95 -28.42
C GLU A 15 -26.92 10.46 -28.58
N ALA A 16 -26.11 9.70 -29.33
CA ALA A 16 -26.30 8.26 -29.48
C ALA A 16 -26.18 7.52 -28.13
N VAL A 17 -25.20 7.90 -27.30
CA VAL A 17 -25.04 7.34 -25.94
C VAL A 17 -26.26 7.65 -25.07
N LEU A 18 -26.75 8.90 -25.09
CA LEU A 18 -27.95 9.30 -24.34
C LEU A 18 -29.17 8.47 -24.74
N GLN A 19 -29.44 8.36 -26.05
CA GLN A 19 -30.57 7.57 -26.56
C GLN A 19 -30.48 6.10 -26.15
N ARG A 20 -29.28 5.52 -26.24
CA ARG A 20 -29.05 4.14 -25.80
C ARG A 20 -29.30 3.96 -24.30
N LEU A 21 -28.85 4.89 -23.45
CA LEU A 21 -29.06 4.81 -22.00
C LEU A 21 -30.55 4.93 -21.64
N LEU A 22 -31.28 5.87 -22.26
CA LEU A 22 -32.72 6.03 -22.06
C LEU A 22 -33.52 4.81 -22.53
N THR A 23 -33.11 4.17 -23.63
CA THR A 23 -33.81 3.01 -24.21
C THR A 23 -33.53 1.72 -23.44
N ASN A 24 -32.27 1.49 -23.04
CA ASN A 24 -31.86 0.21 -22.45
C ASN A 24 -32.12 0.10 -20.94
N SER A 25 -32.38 1.21 -20.25
CA SER A 25 -32.67 1.23 -18.82
C SER A 25 -34.12 1.65 -18.58
N PRO A 26 -34.99 0.73 -18.13
CA PRO A 26 -36.37 1.08 -17.77
C PRO A 26 -36.46 2.22 -16.75
N ILE A 27 -35.48 2.31 -15.84
CA ILE A 27 -35.41 3.38 -14.82
C ILE A 27 -35.09 4.72 -15.48
N TYR A 28 -34.08 4.78 -16.37
CA TYR A 28 -33.75 6.04 -17.05
C TYR A 28 -34.85 6.45 -18.02
N GLY A 29 -35.39 5.52 -18.80
CA GLY A 29 -36.49 5.78 -19.72
C GLY A 29 -37.76 6.24 -19.02
N PHE A 30 -38.05 5.75 -17.82
CA PHE A 30 -39.20 6.20 -17.02
C PHE A 30 -38.95 7.55 -16.33
N THR A 31 -37.78 7.73 -15.72
CA THR A 31 -37.46 8.85 -14.83
C THR A 31 -36.88 10.07 -15.55
N LEU A 32 -36.30 9.89 -16.73
CA LEU A 32 -35.57 10.94 -17.46
C LEU A 32 -36.06 11.08 -18.91
N SER A 33 -37.32 10.71 -19.18
CA SER A 33 -37.90 10.74 -20.53
C SER A 33 -37.96 12.13 -21.17
N THR A 34 -37.91 13.20 -20.37
CA THR A 34 -37.92 14.60 -20.81
C THR A 34 -36.53 15.25 -20.77
N LEU A 35 -35.47 14.44 -20.61
CA LEU A 35 -34.10 14.94 -20.57
C LEU A 35 -33.60 15.25 -21.98
N GLU A 36 -33.20 16.49 -22.20
CA GLU A 36 -32.70 16.99 -23.48
C GLU A 36 -31.21 17.35 -23.37
N LEU A 37 -30.40 16.97 -24.35
CA LEU A 37 -29.01 17.42 -24.46
C LEU A 37 -28.97 18.82 -25.05
N VAL A 38 -28.33 19.76 -24.34
CA VAL A 38 -28.24 21.18 -24.75
C VAL A 38 -26.91 21.46 -25.44
N SER A 39 -25.80 21.02 -24.85
CA SER A 39 -24.47 21.23 -25.41
C SER A 39 -23.47 20.21 -24.90
N VAL A 40 -22.44 19.97 -25.71
CA VAL A 40 -21.33 19.06 -25.40
C VAL A 40 -20.02 19.69 -25.84
N THR A 41 -19.03 19.66 -24.96
CA THR A 41 -17.62 19.87 -25.30
C THR A 41 -16.79 18.72 -24.70
N GLN A 42 -15.48 18.70 -24.93
CA GLN A 42 -14.64 17.65 -24.36
C GLN A 42 -14.75 17.65 -22.82
N GLY A 43 -15.21 16.53 -22.26
CA GLY A 43 -15.38 16.37 -20.83
C GLY A 43 -16.54 17.13 -20.20
N LYS A 44 -17.39 17.81 -20.99
CA LYS A 44 -18.54 18.54 -20.46
C LYS A 44 -19.80 18.21 -21.23
N ALA A 45 -20.91 18.08 -20.51
CA ALA A 45 -22.24 17.93 -21.08
C ALA A 45 -23.22 18.79 -20.28
N THR A 46 -24.07 19.53 -20.99
CA THR A 46 -25.18 20.27 -20.41
C THR A 46 -26.48 19.65 -20.88
N THR A 47 -27.36 19.30 -19.95
CA THR A 47 -28.69 18.76 -20.23
C THR A 47 -29.79 19.60 -19.56
N ARG A 48 -31.02 19.49 -20.05
CA ARG A 48 -32.22 20.11 -19.45
C ARG A 48 -33.28 19.07 -19.15
N LEU A 49 -33.94 19.19 -18.00
CA LEU A 49 -35.03 18.31 -17.60
C LEU A 49 -36.22 19.14 -17.10
N ARG A 50 -37.38 19.01 -17.74
CA ARG A 50 -38.64 19.57 -17.23
C ARG A 50 -39.23 18.66 -16.16
N LEU A 51 -39.50 19.22 -14.97
CA LEU A 51 -40.04 18.45 -13.85
C LEU A 51 -41.54 18.17 -14.01
N THR A 52 -41.92 16.91 -13.77
CA THR A 52 -43.31 16.41 -13.78
C THR A 52 -43.63 15.76 -12.44
N GLU A 53 -44.87 15.30 -12.26
CA GLU A 53 -45.29 14.58 -11.04
C GLU A 53 -44.42 13.34 -10.74
N ARG A 54 -43.79 12.74 -11.76
CA ARG A 54 -42.91 11.57 -11.60
C ARG A 54 -41.58 11.88 -10.92
N HIS A 55 -41.19 13.15 -10.84
CA HIS A 55 -39.88 13.55 -10.33
C HIS A 55 -39.90 14.02 -8.87
N VAL A 56 -41.08 14.23 -8.30
CA VAL A 56 -41.24 14.84 -6.97
C VAL A 56 -41.59 13.81 -5.90
N ASN A 57 -41.26 14.12 -4.65
CA ASN A 57 -41.62 13.33 -3.47
C ASN A 57 -43.04 13.67 -2.96
N SER A 58 -43.48 13.01 -1.89
CA SER A 58 -44.80 13.24 -1.27
C SER A 58 -45.05 14.67 -0.75
N LYS A 59 -44.00 15.49 -0.66
CA LYS A 59 -44.07 16.91 -0.29
C LYS A 59 -43.98 17.85 -1.50
N GLY A 60 -44.01 17.33 -2.72
CA GLY A 60 -44.01 18.10 -3.96
C GLY A 60 -42.66 18.70 -4.38
N GLY A 61 -41.56 18.31 -3.72
CA GLY A 61 -40.19 18.72 -4.08
C GLY A 61 -39.42 17.61 -4.79
N LEU A 62 -38.38 17.95 -5.56
CA LEU A 62 -37.53 17.01 -6.30
C LEU A 62 -37.08 15.85 -5.39
N HIS A 63 -37.35 14.62 -5.83
CA HIS A 63 -37.04 13.43 -5.05
C HIS A 63 -35.54 13.12 -5.12
N GLY A 64 -34.90 12.80 -3.97
CA GLY A 64 -33.45 12.56 -3.91
C GLY A 64 -32.98 11.43 -4.84
N ALA A 65 -33.75 10.34 -4.94
CA ALA A 65 -33.46 9.25 -5.91
C ALA A 65 -33.50 9.72 -7.38
N VAL A 66 -34.32 10.72 -7.72
CA VAL A 66 -34.36 11.29 -9.06
C VAL A 66 -33.09 12.11 -9.30
N SER A 67 -32.66 12.92 -8.32
CA SER A 67 -31.36 13.61 -8.38
C SER A 67 -30.20 12.63 -8.56
N ALA A 68 -30.16 11.53 -7.80
CA ALA A 68 -29.15 10.49 -7.95
C ALA A 68 -29.15 9.88 -9.35
N THR A 69 -30.33 9.62 -9.91
CA THR A 69 -30.50 9.09 -11.28
C THR A 69 -30.00 10.09 -12.33
N ILE A 70 -30.27 11.39 -12.17
CA ILE A 70 -29.77 12.46 -13.03
C ILE A 70 -28.24 12.52 -12.99
N VAL A 71 -27.63 12.51 -11.79
CA VAL A 71 -26.16 12.51 -11.63
C VAL A 71 -25.59 11.29 -12.34
N ASP A 72 -26.15 10.11 -12.12
CA ASP A 72 -25.63 8.87 -12.67
C ASP A 72 -25.59 8.85 -14.20
N LEU A 73 -26.70 9.23 -14.84
CA LEU A 73 -26.81 9.27 -16.29
C LEU A 73 -25.94 10.39 -16.89
N THR A 74 -26.06 11.62 -16.40
CA THR A 74 -25.37 12.78 -17.01
C THR A 74 -23.86 12.72 -16.82
N THR A 75 -23.38 12.10 -15.74
CA THR A 75 -21.96 11.77 -15.56
C THR A 75 -21.45 10.88 -16.68
N GLY A 76 -22.25 9.90 -17.12
CA GLY A 76 -21.89 9.07 -18.24
C GLY A 76 -21.71 9.85 -19.55
N LEU A 77 -22.54 10.88 -19.78
CA LEU A 77 -22.44 11.71 -20.97
C LEU A 77 -21.15 12.53 -21.01
N ALA A 78 -20.74 13.13 -19.89
CA ALA A 78 -19.47 13.87 -19.80
C ALA A 78 -18.24 12.96 -19.94
N ILE A 79 -18.32 11.70 -19.47
CA ILE A 79 -17.27 10.70 -19.68
C ILE A 79 -17.19 10.29 -21.16
N ALA A 80 -18.33 9.98 -21.78
CA ALA A 80 -18.39 9.67 -23.21
C ALA A 80 -17.89 10.85 -24.06
N SER A 81 -18.14 12.09 -23.61
CA SER A 81 -17.64 13.28 -24.27
C SER A 81 -16.16 13.54 -24.04
N TRP A 82 -15.42 12.77 -23.24
CA TRP A 82 -13.98 13.00 -23.03
C TRP A 82 -13.15 12.47 -24.19
N ASP A 83 -13.38 11.22 -24.59
CA ASP A 83 -12.61 10.51 -25.61
C ASP A 83 -13.45 9.69 -26.60
N GLY A 84 -14.78 9.85 -26.58
CA GLY A 84 -15.68 9.13 -27.49
C GLY A 84 -15.92 7.67 -27.12
N ARG A 85 -15.61 7.25 -25.89
CA ARG A 85 -15.92 5.89 -25.44
C ARG A 85 -17.41 5.62 -25.44
N GLU A 86 -17.77 4.38 -25.73
CA GLU A 86 -19.16 3.92 -25.66
C GLU A 86 -19.58 3.55 -24.24
N THR A 87 -18.72 2.86 -23.49
CA THR A 87 -19.01 2.44 -22.11
C THR A 87 -18.58 3.51 -21.14
N THR A 88 -19.50 3.96 -20.29
CA THR A 88 -19.27 5.08 -19.36
C THR A 88 -18.88 4.64 -17.95
N GLY A 89 -18.86 3.32 -17.72
CA GLY A 89 -18.40 2.72 -16.47
C GLY A 89 -19.49 2.49 -15.43
N ALA A 90 -19.15 1.74 -14.39
CA ALA A 90 -20.03 1.48 -13.25
C ALA A 90 -19.79 2.51 -12.13
N SER A 91 -20.83 2.92 -11.42
CA SER A 91 -20.73 3.84 -10.29
C SER A 91 -19.95 3.21 -9.14
N VAL A 92 -18.90 3.88 -8.67
CA VAL A 92 -18.07 3.44 -7.53
C VAL A 92 -18.52 4.16 -6.26
N ASP A 93 -18.69 5.47 -6.35
CA ASP A 93 -19.15 6.32 -5.26
C ASP A 93 -19.86 7.54 -5.83
N MET A 94 -20.91 7.99 -5.16
CA MET A 94 -21.71 9.14 -5.57
C MET A 94 -22.15 9.94 -4.35
N HIS A 95 -21.70 11.19 -4.27
CA HIS A 95 -22.03 12.12 -3.21
C HIS A 95 -22.97 13.21 -3.72
N LEU A 96 -24.09 13.45 -3.03
CA LEU A 96 -25.06 14.49 -3.37
C LEU A 96 -25.29 15.43 -2.19
N SER A 97 -25.15 16.73 -2.44
CA SER A 97 -25.57 17.80 -1.51
C SER A 97 -26.84 18.45 -2.04
N TYR A 98 -27.93 18.33 -1.28
CA TYR A 98 -29.22 18.95 -1.60
C TYR A 98 -29.28 20.35 -0.97
N LEU A 99 -29.15 21.39 -1.79
CA LEU A 99 -29.04 22.77 -1.31
C LEU A 99 -30.39 23.49 -1.32
N SER A 100 -31.26 23.15 -2.27
CA SER A 100 -32.63 23.64 -2.33
C SER A 100 -33.53 22.63 -3.04
N THR A 101 -34.74 23.03 -3.42
CA THR A 101 -35.72 22.15 -4.06
C THR A 101 -36.28 22.75 -5.35
N ALA A 102 -36.76 21.87 -6.22
CA ALA A 102 -37.50 22.20 -7.44
C ALA A 102 -38.82 21.43 -7.45
N ARG A 103 -39.85 22.00 -8.08
CA ARG A 103 -41.23 21.51 -8.07
C ARG A 103 -41.68 21.14 -9.49
N VAL A 104 -42.85 20.51 -9.58
CA VAL A 104 -43.51 20.24 -10.87
C VAL A 104 -43.63 21.54 -11.68
N GLY A 105 -43.25 21.50 -12.96
CA GLY A 105 -43.24 22.65 -13.85
C GLY A 105 -41.88 23.36 -13.98
N ASP A 106 -41.02 23.27 -12.95
CA ASP A 106 -39.67 23.83 -13.00
C ASP A 106 -38.82 23.12 -14.07
N VAL A 107 -37.84 23.83 -14.62
CA VAL A 107 -36.84 23.27 -15.54
C VAL A 107 -35.49 23.25 -14.85
N LEU A 108 -34.86 22.08 -14.81
CA LEU A 108 -33.50 21.92 -14.33
C LEU A 108 -32.51 22.00 -15.48
N ARG A 109 -31.53 22.91 -15.38
CA ARG A 109 -30.31 22.90 -16.16
C ARG A 109 -29.25 22.11 -15.40
N ILE A 110 -28.72 21.06 -16.01
CA ILE A 110 -27.72 20.18 -15.40
C ILE A 110 -26.41 20.36 -16.13
N GLU A 111 -25.42 20.92 -15.43
CA GLU A 111 -24.06 21.10 -15.91
C GLU A 111 -23.19 19.96 -15.36
N THR A 112 -22.64 19.13 -16.23
CA THR A 112 -21.82 17.98 -15.84
C THR A 112 -20.43 18.11 -16.43
N THR A 113 -19.41 18.05 -15.58
CA THR A 113 -17.99 18.18 -15.95
C THR A 113 -17.22 16.96 -15.46
N ALA A 114 -16.67 16.18 -16.39
CA ALA A 114 -15.65 15.20 -16.09
C ALA A 114 -14.35 15.94 -15.80
N GLU A 115 -14.00 16.09 -14.53
CA GLU A 115 -12.76 16.72 -14.10
C GLU A 115 -11.55 15.90 -14.55
N ARG A 116 -11.73 14.57 -14.60
CA ARG A 116 -10.72 13.63 -15.05
C ARG A 116 -11.34 12.33 -15.52
N VAL A 117 -10.92 11.83 -16.67
CA VAL A 117 -11.22 10.47 -17.13
C VAL A 117 -9.91 9.69 -17.29
N GLY A 118 -9.59 8.87 -16.30
CA GLY A 118 -8.39 8.03 -16.28
C GLY A 118 -8.62 6.64 -16.87
N GLY A 119 -7.59 5.79 -16.79
CA GLY A 119 -7.65 4.39 -17.24
C GLY A 119 -8.60 3.51 -16.41
N SER A 120 -8.68 3.79 -15.10
CA SER A 120 -9.45 2.98 -14.15
C SER A 120 -10.67 3.71 -13.59
N LEU A 121 -10.54 5.02 -13.28
CA LEU A 121 -11.59 5.83 -12.69
C LEU A 121 -11.84 7.12 -13.48
N ALA A 122 -13.07 7.58 -13.47
CA ALA A 122 -13.47 8.91 -13.90
C ALA A 122 -14.10 9.68 -12.73
N PHE A 123 -13.68 10.92 -12.53
CA PHE A 123 -14.19 11.82 -11.50
C PHE A 123 -14.99 12.93 -12.17
N VAL A 124 -16.24 13.08 -11.75
CA VAL A 124 -17.20 13.94 -12.43
C VAL A 124 -17.97 14.77 -11.42
N THR A 125 -18.10 16.06 -11.68
CA THR A 125 -18.91 17.00 -10.91
C THR A 125 -20.20 17.32 -11.67
N VAL A 126 -21.30 17.47 -10.93
CA VAL A 126 -22.62 17.78 -11.47
C VAL A 126 -23.23 18.95 -10.70
N ARG A 127 -23.77 19.93 -11.41
CA ARG A 127 -24.53 21.04 -10.83
C ARG A 127 -25.92 21.06 -11.44
N MET A 128 -26.95 20.91 -10.62
CA MET A 128 -28.34 21.05 -11.04
C MET A 128 -28.85 22.43 -10.61
N LEU A 129 -29.23 23.24 -11.58
CA LEU A 129 -29.74 24.59 -11.38
C LEU A 129 -31.19 24.69 -11.83
N LYS A 130 -32.03 25.39 -11.08
CA LYS A 130 -33.40 25.71 -11.50
C LYS A 130 -33.38 26.96 -12.40
N GLU A 131 -33.88 26.84 -13.62
CA GLU A 131 -34.01 27.96 -14.57
C GLU A 131 -35.25 28.81 -14.23
N GLY A 132 -35.13 30.14 -14.26
CA GLY A 132 -36.30 31.06 -14.22
C GLY A 132 -36.38 32.11 -13.10
N GLY A 133 -35.27 32.48 -12.45
CA GLY A 133 -35.19 33.62 -11.51
C GLY A 133 -34.17 34.70 -11.93
N GLU A 134 -34.01 35.78 -11.14
CA GLU A 134 -32.95 36.80 -11.38
C GLU A 134 -31.52 36.22 -11.28
N ARG A 135 -31.36 35.08 -10.59
CA ARG A 135 -30.14 34.25 -10.58
C ARG A 135 -30.54 32.78 -10.56
N ASP A 136 -29.75 31.94 -11.22
CA ASP A 136 -29.91 30.50 -11.18
C ASP A 136 -29.71 29.96 -9.75
N GLU A 137 -30.71 29.24 -9.25
CA GLU A 137 -30.69 28.64 -7.92
C GLU A 137 -30.13 27.22 -8.00
N VAL A 138 -29.09 26.91 -7.21
CA VAL A 138 -28.50 25.57 -7.19
C VAL A 138 -29.37 24.65 -6.34
N VAL A 139 -29.94 23.62 -6.96
CA VAL A 139 -30.81 22.62 -6.32
C VAL A 139 -29.98 21.48 -5.74
N THR A 140 -29.02 20.96 -6.51
CA THR A 140 -28.20 19.82 -6.11
C THR A 140 -26.79 19.93 -6.67
N LEU A 141 -25.80 19.63 -5.82
CA LEU A 141 -24.42 19.39 -6.24
C LEU A 141 -24.13 17.90 -6.16
N GLY A 142 -23.61 17.34 -7.23
CA GLY A 142 -23.19 15.94 -7.31
C GLY A 142 -21.68 15.83 -7.51
N GLN A 143 -21.07 14.85 -6.85
CA GLN A 143 -19.76 14.31 -7.20
C GLN A 143 -19.94 12.83 -7.46
N HIS A 144 -19.38 12.33 -8.56
CA HIS A 144 -19.56 10.96 -8.98
C HIS A 144 -18.24 10.38 -9.48
N THR A 145 -17.84 9.27 -8.89
CA THR A 145 -16.72 8.44 -9.32
C THR A 145 -17.23 7.22 -10.06
N LYS A 146 -16.83 7.02 -11.33
CA LYS A 146 -17.16 5.83 -12.13
C LYS A 146 -15.92 5.00 -12.48
N LEU A 147 -16.08 3.68 -12.50
CA LEU A 147 -15.08 2.71 -12.96
C LEU A 147 -15.04 2.69 -14.49
N ALA A 148 -14.01 3.29 -15.09
CA ALA A 148 -13.83 3.43 -16.52
C ALA A 148 -13.52 2.11 -17.25
N ARG A 149 -12.92 1.12 -16.57
CA ARG A 149 -12.70 -0.27 -17.02
C ARG A 149 -12.62 -1.23 -15.82
N LEU A 150 -13.20 -2.43 -15.94
CA LEU A 150 -12.89 -3.56 -15.06
C LEU A 150 -11.41 -3.92 -15.24
N MET A 151 -10.67 -3.94 -14.14
CA MET A 151 -9.25 -4.25 -14.16
C MET A 151 -9.03 -5.73 -14.53
N ALA A 152 -8.43 -5.96 -15.70
CA ALA A 152 -7.30 -6.88 -15.73
C ALA A 152 -6.10 -6.15 -15.09
N PRO A 153 -5.23 -6.83 -14.32
CA PRO A 153 -4.02 -6.20 -13.83
C PRO A 153 -3.15 -5.86 -15.03
N SER A 154 -2.91 -4.57 -15.32
CA SER A 154 -1.80 -4.22 -16.20
C SER A 154 -1.18 -2.87 -15.84
N SER A 155 0.06 -2.95 -15.40
CA SER A 155 1.13 -2.20 -16.03
C SER A 155 2.32 -3.17 -16.12
N ASP A 156 2.26 -4.10 -17.06
CA ASP A 156 3.41 -4.89 -17.48
C ASP A 156 4.41 -3.94 -18.14
N GLU A 157 5.41 -3.49 -17.39
CA GLU A 157 6.74 -3.81 -17.89
C GLU A 157 6.79 -5.33 -17.87
N ALA A 158 7.06 -5.95 -19.01
CA ALA A 158 7.15 -7.41 -19.12
C ALA A 158 8.05 -7.92 -17.99
N ARG A 159 7.44 -8.58 -17.00
CA ARG A 159 8.19 -9.09 -15.86
C ARG A 159 8.93 -10.33 -16.31
N VAL A 160 10.23 -10.29 -16.13
CA VAL A 160 11.09 -11.44 -16.34
C VAL A 160 11.16 -12.24 -15.05
N ARG A 161 11.17 -13.56 -15.16
CA ARG A 161 11.32 -14.43 -13.98
C ARG A 161 12.78 -14.80 -13.83
N VAL A 162 13.27 -14.74 -12.59
CA VAL A 162 14.63 -15.10 -12.22
C VAL A 162 14.58 -16.14 -11.12
N ALA A 163 15.41 -17.18 -11.21
CA ALA A 163 15.49 -18.19 -10.15
C ALA A 163 15.96 -17.56 -8.83
N ALA A 164 15.37 -17.97 -7.71
CA ALA A 164 15.75 -17.46 -6.38
C ALA A 164 17.24 -17.71 -6.10
N ASP A 165 17.76 -18.88 -6.47
CA ASP A 165 19.18 -19.21 -6.30
C ASP A 165 20.12 -18.30 -7.11
N ASP A 166 19.69 -17.85 -8.28
CA ASP A 166 20.49 -16.93 -9.10
C ASP A 166 20.51 -15.52 -8.50
N LEU A 167 19.39 -15.08 -7.91
CA LEU A 167 19.36 -13.84 -7.13
C LEU A 167 20.25 -13.93 -5.88
N ILE A 168 20.19 -15.05 -5.14
CA ILE A 168 21.03 -15.27 -3.96
C ILE A 168 22.51 -15.21 -4.37
N ARG A 169 22.89 -15.93 -5.42
CA ARG A 169 24.25 -15.93 -5.95
C ARG A 169 24.73 -14.52 -6.28
N LEU A 170 23.95 -13.75 -7.06
CA LEU A 170 24.36 -12.41 -7.47
C LEU A 170 24.53 -11.50 -6.25
N VAL A 171 23.54 -11.47 -5.35
CA VAL A 171 23.59 -10.60 -4.16
C VAL A 171 24.78 -10.97 -3.27
N ASP A 172 24.99 -12.26 -3.02
CA ASP A 172 26.11 -12.76 -2.23
C ASP A 172 27.46 -12.36 -2.83
N GLN A 173 27.67 -12.63 -4.13
CA GLN A 173 28.94 -12.33 -4.82
C GLN A 173 29.23 -10.83 -4.89
N VAL A 174 28.21 -10.00 -5.14
CA VAL A 174 28.36 -8.53 -5.14
C VAL A 174 28.74 -8.01 -3.76
N LEU A 175 28.09 -8.49 -2.70
CA LEU A 175 28.41 -8.07 -1.33
C LEU A 175 29.82 -8.50 -0.92
N GLN A 176 30.26 -9.70 -1.30
CA GLN A 176 31.63 -10.16 -1.04
C GLN A 176 32.67 -9.30 -1.76
N ALA A 177 32.41 -8.91 -3.01
CA ALA A 177 33.30 -8.01 -3.74
C ALA A 177 33.40 -6.61 -3.11
N HIS A 178 32.39 -6.19 -2.35
CA HIS A 178 32.40 -4.97 -1.53
C HIS A 178 32.94 -5.18 -0.10
N GLY A 179 33.66 -6.29 0.15
CA GLY A 179 34.35 -6.54 1.42
C GLY A 179 33.45 -7.11 2.53
N THR A 180 32.25 -7.59 2.20
CA THR A 180 31.39 -8.30 3.16
C THR A 180 31.91 -9.73 3.32
N PRO A 181 32.21 -10.21 4.54
CA PRO A 181 32.58 -11.60 4.79
C PRO A 181 31.54 -12.59 4.25
N SER A 182 31.99 -13.75 3.78
CA SER A 182 31.16 -14.71 3.03
C SER A 182 29.96 -15.24 3.82
N ASP A 183 30.10 -15.48 5.12
CA ASP A 183 29.03 -15.88 6.02
C ASP A 183 27.92 -14.82 6.11
N LYS A 184 28.32 -13.54 6.20
CA LYS A 184 27.40 -12.39 6.29
C LYS A 184 26.76 -12.07 4.96
N ALA A 185 27.53 -12.11 3.87
CA ALA A 185 27.02 -11.90 2.52
C ALA A 185 25.94 -12.93 2.18
N ALA A 186 26.18 -14.20 2.50
CA ALA A 186 25.22 -15.28 2.31
C ALA A 186 23.95 -15.08 3.16
N LEU A 187 24.09 -14.63 4.41
CA LEU A 187 22.95 -14.31 5.27
C LEU A 187 22.12 -13.16 4.67
N VAL A 188 22.75 -12.03 4.34
CA VAL A 188 22.07 -10.87 3.74
C VAL A 188 21.37 -11.24 2.43
N ALA A 189 22.04 -12.02 1.57
CA ALA A 189 21.48 -12.46 0.30
C ALA A 189 20.22 -13.31 0.50
N ARG A 190 20.27 -14.29 1.40
CA ARG A 190 19.09 -15.11 1.74
C ARG A 190 17.95 -14.27 2.30
N CYS A 191 18.23 -13.30 3.18
CA CYS A 191 17.18 -12.47 3.77
C CYS A 191 16.51 -11.54 2.74
N LEU A 192 17.27 -10.97 1.81
CA LEU A 192 16.72 -10.16 0.73
C LEU A 192 15.86 -11.01 -0.21
N VAL A 193 16.38 -12.15 -0.66
CA VAL A 193 15.63 -13.02 -1.57
C VAL A 193 14.43 -13.68 -0.88
N ALA A 194 14.48 -13.92 0.43
CA ALA A 194 13.32 -14.37 1.19
C ALA A 194 12.17 -13.34 1.16
N ALA A 195 12.47 -12.04 1.13
CA ALA A 195 11.46 -11.01 0.95
C ALA A 195 10.85 -11.06 -0.46
N ASP A 196 11.69 -11.21 -1.50
CA ASP A 196 11.23 -11.34 -2.89
C ASP A 196 10.36 -12.59 -3.07
N VAL A 197 10.79 -13.74 -2.57
CA VAL A 197 10.04 -15.00 -2.70
C VAL A 197 8.69 -14.89 -1.99
N ARG A 198 8.58 -14.15 -0.88
CA ARG A 198 7.31 -13.92 -0.16
C ARG A 198 6.44 -12.82 -0.76
N GLY A 199 6.87 -12.16 -1.83
CA GLY A 199 6.13 -11.06 -2.47
C GLY A 199 6.26 -9.71 -1.76
N VAL A 200 7.24 -9.56 -0.87
CA VAL A 200 7.57 -8.30 -0.18
C VAL A 200 8.68 -7.58 -0.96
N ASP A 201 8.44 -7.39 -2.26
CA ASP A 201 9.41 -6.93 -3.29
C ASP A 201 10.13 -5.63 -2.89
N SER A 202 9.45 -4.77 -2.11
CA SER A 202 10.01 -3.52 -1.58
C SER A 202 11.17 -3.68 -0.59
N HIS A 203 11.43 -4.88 -0.08
CA HIS A 203 12.49 -5.18 0.88
C HIS A 203 13.44 -6.28 0.39
N GLY A 204 13.35 -6.68 -0.88
CA GLY A 204 14.17 -7.73 -1.47
C GLY A 204 15.42 -7.24 -2.19
N ALA A 205 15.89 -8.01 -3.17
CA ALA A 205 17.16 -7.81 -3.87
C ALA A 205 17.27 -6.44 -4.52
N SER A 206 16.15 -5.82 -4.92
CA SER A 206 16.07 -4.44 -5.42
C SER A 206 16.70 -3.38 -4.49
N ARG A 207 16.94 -3.72 -3.21
CA ARG A 207 17.65 -2.87 -2.24
C ARG A 207 19.18 -2.92 -2.33
N LEU A 208 19.76 -3.91 -3.01
CA LEU A 208 21.21 -4.10 -3.10
C LEU A 208 21.96 -2.82 -3.48
N PRO A 209 21.57 -2.05 -4.53
CA PRO A 209 22.27 -0.82 -4.89
C PRO A 209 22.33 0.22 -3.76
N SER A 210 21.27 0.32 -2.94
CA SER A 210 21.25 1.26 -1.81
C SER A 210 22.22 0.85 -0.70
N TYR A 211 22.36 -0.45 -0.41
CA TYR A 211 23.34 -0.92 0.57
C TYR A 211 24.77 -0.77 0.07
N VAL A 212 25.02 -1.13 -1.19
CA VAL A 212 26.33 -0.97 -1.82
C VAL A 212 26.75 0.49 -1.81
N ARG A 213 25.83 1.42 -2.12
CA ARG A 213 26.10 2.86 -2.00
C ARG A 213 26.50 3.27 -0.59
N ARG A 214 25.82 2.76 0.44
CA ARG A 214 26.17 3.04 1.85
C ARG A 214 27.53 2.48 2.25
N ILE A 215 27.90 1.29 1.75
CA ILE A 215 29.25 0.73 1.92
C ILE A 215 30.30 1.64 1.29
N ARG A 216 30.09 2.01 0.02
CA ARG A 216 30.99 2.91 -0.73
C ARG A 216 31.18 4.26 -0.03
N SER A 217 30.14 4.76 0.62
CA SER A 217 30.18 6.01 1.41
C SER A 217 30.71 5.86 2.84
N GLY A 218 31.08 4.65 3.28
CA GLY A 218 31.63 4.40 4.62
C GLY A 218 30.62 4.55 5.77
N VAL A 219 29.33 4.65 5.46
CA VAL A 219 28.25 4.82 6.46
C VAL A 219 27.57 3.49 6.82
N LEU A 220 28.02 2.38 6.24
CA LEU A 220 27.74 1.01 6.63
C LEU A 220 29.06 0.23 6.57
N ASP A 221 29.43 -0.45 7.65
CA ASP A 221 30.61 -1.31 7.69
C ASP A 221 30.24 -2.74 7.23
N PRO A 222 30.67 -3.18 6.03
CA PRO A 222 30.31 -4.51 5.53
C PRO A 222 30.97 -5.65 6.31
N ALA A 223 32.09 -5.37 7.01
CA ALA A 223 32.86 -6.36 7.73
C ALA A 223 32.56 -6.40 9.23
N ALA A 224 31.82 -5.43 9.76
CA ALA A 224 31.43 -5.37 11.17
C ALA A 224 30.69 -6.65 11.62
N SER A 225 31.00 -7.11 12.84
CA SER A 225 30.28 -8.18 13.54
C SER A 225 29.59 -7.60 14.77
N PRO A 226 28.34 -8.00 15.06
CA PRO A 226 27.66 -7.55 16.26
C PRO A 226 28.37 -8.08 17.52
N ARG A 227 28.40 -7.27 18.58
CA ARG A 227 28.86 -7.70 19.90
C ARG A 227 27.67 -8.04 20.76
N VAL A 228 27.58 -9.31 21.16
CA VAL A 228 26.50 -9.84 21.98
C VAL A 228 26.94 -9.90 23.44
N GLU A 229 26.17 -9.30 24.33
CA GLU A 229 26.44 -9.24 25.76
C GLU A 229 25.21 -9.69 26.54
N THR A 230 25.33 -10.78 27.29
CA THR A 230 24.28 -11.23 28.21
C THR A 230 24.23 -10.29 29.42
N VAL A 231 23.13 -9.55 29.57
CA VAL A 231 22.94 -8.60 30.68
C VAL A 231 22.31 -9.30 31.88
N THR A 232 21.31 -10.13 31.62
CA THR A 232 20.71 -11.07 32.58
C THR A 232 20.52 -12.41 31.89
N PRO A 233 20.21 -13.49 32.61
CA PRO A 233 19.98 -14.79 31.97
C PRO A 233 18.89 -14.78 30.88
N ALA A 234 17.92 -13.87 30.97
CA ALA A 234 16.83 -13.72 30.00
C ALA A 234 16.97 -12.49 29.08
N ALA A 235 17.96 -11.61 29.27
CA ALA A 235 18.08 -10.36 28.54
C ALA A 235 19.49 -10.15 27.96
N VAL A 236 19.54 -9.83 26.68
CA VAL A 236 20.77 -9.68 25.90
C VAL A 236 20.82 -8.28 25.30
N ARG A 237 22.00 -7.67 25.33
CA ARG A 237 22.30 -6.41 24.66
C ARG A 237 23.21 -6.71 23.47
N VAL A 238 22.84 -6.18 22.31
CA VAL A 238 23.60 -6.35 21.08
C VAL A 238 24.02 -4.99 20.54
N ASP A 239 25.31 -4.85 20.28
CA ASP A 239 25.85 -3.69 19.58
C ASP A 239 26.12 -4.07 18.12
N GLY A 240 25.34 -3.53 17.18
CA GLY A 240 25.42 -3.83 15.76
C GLY A 240 26.68 -3.31 15.06
N ALA A 241 27.51 -2.50 15.76
CA ALA A 241 28.79 -1.99 15.25
C ALA A 241 28.69 -1.29 13.88
N ASN A 242 27.55 -0.65 13.58
CA ASN A 242 27.22 -0.04 12.29
C ASN A 242 27.33 -0.99 11.08
N GLY A 243 27.22 -2.30 11.32
CA GLY A 243 27.16 -3.32 10.28
C GLY A 243 25.76 -3.50 9.69
N PHE A 244 25.59 -4.53 8.88
CA PHE A 244 24.29 -4.91 8.34
C PHE A 244 23.28 -5.22 9.45
N GLY A 245 22.08 -4.61 9.34
CA GLY A 245 20.98 -4.88 10.27
C GLY A 245 20.55 -6.34 10.28
N PHE A 246 20.67 -7.01 9.13
CA PHE A 246 20.45 -8.46 9.00
C PHE A 246 21.31 -9.26 9.97
N VAL A 247 22.61 -8.98 10.01
CA VAL A 247 23.57 -9.70 10.85
C VAL A 247 23.33 -9.41 12.33
N ALA A 248 23.07 -8.14 12.68
CA ALA A 248 22.80 -7.75 14.05
C ALA A 248 21.48 -8.34 14.58
N ALA A 249 20.41 -8.30 13.79
CA ALA A 249 19.12 -8.85 14.17
C ALA A 249 19.12 -10.38 14.24
N HIS A 250 19.86 -11.06 13.36
CA HIS A 250 20.06 -12.53 13.43
C HIS A 250 20.73 -12.92 14.76
N ALA A 251 21.89 -12.32 15.06
CA ALA A 251 22.62 -12.61 16.29
C ALA A 251 21.78 -12.29 17.55
N ALA A 252 20.96 -11.23 17.50
CA ALA A 252 20.06 -10.87 18.58
C ALA A 252 18.95 -11.90 18.79
N MET A 253 18.32 -12.38 17.71
CA MET A 253 17.28 -13.39 17.80
C MET A 253 17.85 -14.74 18.22
N GLU A 254 19.01 -15.17 17.71
CA GLU A 254 19.69 -16.39 18.18
C GLU A 254 19.97 -16.34 19.69
N ALA A 255 20.46 -15.21 20.19
CA ALA A 255 20.71 -15.03 21.61
C ALA A 255 19.41 -15.04 22.44
N ALA A 256 18.34 -14.42 21.94
CA ALA A 256 17.03 -14.46 22.57
C ALA A 256 16.44 -15.88 22.59
N ILE A 257 16.53 -16.64 21.50
CA ILE A 257 16.13 -18.05 21.44
C ILE A 257 16.94 -18.87 22.44
N SER A 258 18.26 -18.69 22.49
CA SER A 258 19.11 -19.41 23.44
C SER A 258 18.72 -19.15 24.90
N ALA A 259 18.41 -17.90 25.25
CA ALA A 259 17.90 -17.55 26.57
C ALA A 259 16.51 -18.16 26.83
N ALA A 260 15.60 -18.06 25.87
CA ALA A 260 14.26 -18.61 25.96
C ALA A 260 14.26 -20.14 26.13
N ARG A 261 15.18 -20.86 25.48
CA ARG A 261 15.35 -22.32 25.65
C ARG A 261 15.53 -22.70 27.12
N VAL A 262 16.26 -21.90 27.89
CA VAL A 262 16.56 -22.20 29.31
C VAL A 262 15.54 -21.58 30.26
N TYR A 263 15.16 -20.32 30.03
CA TYR A 263 14.41 -19.51 30.99
C TYR A 263 12.96 -19.25 30.58
N GLY A 264 12.52 -19.79 29.46
CA GLY A 264 11.16 -19.62 28.95
C GLY A 264 10.95 -18.35 28.12
N ILE A 265 11.73 -17.31 28.36
CA ILE A 265 11.69 -16.06 27.60
C ILE A 265 13.11 -15.54 27.39
N GLY A 266 13.34 -14.95 26.23
CA GLY A 266 14.56 -14.22 25.91
C GLY A 266 14.23 -12.88 25.26
N LEU A 267 14.93 -11.83 25.68
CA LEU A 267 14.79 -10.48 25.16
C LEU A 267 16.14 -10.02 24.60
N ALA A 268 16.14 -9.36 23.45
CA ALA A 268 17.33 -8.75 22.89
C ALA A 268 17.07 -7.29 22.49
N SER A 269 17.91 -6.39 23.00
CA SER A 269 17.93 -4.98 22.60
C SER A 269 19.16 -4.72 21.72
N VAL A 270 18.96 -4.20 20.52
CA VAL A 270 20.01 -3.98 19.52
C VAL A 270 20.19 -2.49 19.29
N ARG A 271 21.44 -2.03 19.32
CA ARG A 271 21.80 -0.64 19.03
C ARG A 271 22.83 -0.47 17.93
N ARG A 272 22.95 0.74 17.39
CA ARG A 272 23.92 1.08 16.32
C ARG A 272 23.86 0.11 15.14
N SER A 273 22.64 -0.23 14.74
CA SER A 273 22.34 -1.14 13.65
C SER A 273 21.96 -0.39 12.37
N ASN A 274 21.64 -1.14 11.33
CA ASN A 274 21.11 -0.65 10.05
C ASN A 274 19.77 -1.35 9.74
N HIS A 275 19.20 -1.06 8.58
CA HIS A 275 18.01 -1.73 8.07
C HIS A 275 18.22 -3.25 7.91
N TYR A 276 17.25 -4.08 8.32
CA TYR A 276 17.31 -5.55 8.27
C TYR A 276 16.33 -6.19 7.28
N GLY A 277 15.67 -5.42 6.42
CA GLY A 277 14.70 -5.96 5.46
C GLY A 277 13.33 -6.22 6.08
N MET A 278 12.69 -7.29 5.63
CA MET A 278 11.36 -7.74 6.06
C MET A 278 11.44 -8.36 7.48
N ALA A 279 10.60 -7.97 8.43
CA ALA A 279 10.72 -8.48 9.80
C ALA A 279 10.31 -9.96 9.95
N ALA A 280 9.48 -10.48 9.05
CA ALA A 280 9.02 -11.86 9.07
C ALA A 280 10.14 -12.92 9.07
N TRP A 281 11.32 -12.64 8.49
CA TRP A 281 12.44 -13.61 8.51
C TRP A 281 13.08 -13.72 9.91
N ILE A 282 13.02 -12.64 10.70
CA ILE A 282 13.48 -12.63 12.09
C ILE A 282 12.50 -13.39 12.97
N VAL A 283 11.20 -13.11 12.78
CA VAL A 283 10.12 -13.85 13.46
C VAL A 283 10.29 -15.35 13.22
N ARG A 284 10.46 -15.76 11.95
CA ARG A 284 10.57 -17.17 11.55
C ARG A 284 11.67 -17.95 12.29
N GLN A 285 12.82 -17.33 12.61
CA GLN A 285 13.89 -18.01 13.36
C GLN A 285 13.42 -18.57 14.71
N ALA A 286 12.53 -17.85 15.42
CA ALA A 286 11.98 -18.34 16.68
C ALA A 286 10.88 -19.39 16.46
N LEU A 287 10.08 -19.24 15.40
CA LEU A 287 9.01 -20.17 15.06
C LEU A 287 9.56 -21.55 14.66
N ASP A 288 10.67 -21.57 13.92
CA ASP A 288 11.40 -22.78 13.53
C ASP A 288 11.89 -23.58 14.76
N GLU A 289 12.06 -22.89 15.89
CA GLU A 289 12.46 -23.45 17.20
C GLU A 289 11.26 -23.73 18.11
N GLY A 290 10.03 -23.68 17.59
CA GLY A 290 8.79 -23.92 18.33
C GLY A 290 8.44 -22.80 19.32
N MET A 291 8.98 -21.60 19.13
CA MET A 291 8.77 -20.45 20.00
C MET A 291 7.90 -19.37 19.34
N MET A 292 7.22 -18.58 20.15
CA MET A 292 6.57 -17.34 19.71
C MET A 292 7.58 -16.20 19.65
N SER A 293 7.29 -15.17 18.85
CA SER A 293 8.19 -14.01 18.71
C SER A 293 7.49 -12.67 18.59
N LEU A 294 8.14 -11.63 19.11
CA LEU A 294 7.85 -10.22 18.87
C LEU A 294 9.13 -9.55 18.32
N VAL A 295 9.00 -8.77 17.26
CA VAL A 295 10.11 -8.07 16.60
C VAL A 295 9.70 -6.63 16.32
N PHE A 296 10.43 -5.69 16.91
CA PHE A 296 10.24 -4.26 16.78
C PHE A 296 11.50 -3.59 16.23
N THR A 297 11.33 -2.54 15.45
CA THR A 297 12.41 -1.67 15.02
C THR A 297 11.89 -0.26 14.84
N ASN A 298 12.75 0.76 14.91
CA ASN A 298 12.43 2.09 14.43
C ASN A 298 13.05 2.36 13.04
N SER A 299 12.72 3.48 12.40
CA SER A 299 13.20 3.86 11.07
C SER A 299 13.17 5.37 10.88
N SER A 300 13.78 5.81 9.77
CA SER A 300 13.80 7.19 9.34
C SER A 300 12.39 7.80 9.20
N PRO A 301 12.23 9.10 9.48
CA PRO A 301 10.93 9.78 9.47
C PRO A 301 10.18 9.68 8.16
N ALA A 302 8.91 9.29 8.24
CA ALA A 302 8.06 9.10 7.07
C ALA A 302 6.56 9.40 7.33
N MET A 303 6.15 9.41 8.60
CA MET A 303 4.79 9.72 9.04
C MET A 303 4.76 10.89 10.02
N ALA A 304 3.60 11.54 10.10
CA ALA A 304 3.30 12.47 11.18
C ALA A 304 2.69 11.73 12.38
N PRO A 305 2.95 12.19 13.63
CA PRO A 305 2.13 11.80 14.76
C PRO A 305 0.69 12.25 14.52
N PHE A 306 -0.29 11.53 15.06
CA PHE A 306 -1.69 11.88 14.90
C PHE A 306 -1.95 13.33 15.36
N GLY A 307 -2.59 14.13 14.50
CA GLY A 307 -2.83 15.56 14.72
C GLY A 307 -1.65 16.48 14.35
N GLY A 308 -0.50 15.92 13.99
CA GLY A 308 0.65 16.65 13.47
C GLY A 308 0.74 16.64 11.94
N ARG A 309 1.66 17.44 11.40
CA ARG A 309 1.97 17.50 9.95
C ARG A 309 3.44 17.28 9.61
N SER A 310 4.32 17.21 10.61
CA SER A 310 5.77 17.06 10.40
C SER A 310 6.15 15.59 10.25
N ARG A 311 7.05 15.28 9.30
CA ARG A 311 7.71 13.96 9.21
C ARG A 311 8.52 13.72 10.48
N LEU A 312 8.05 12.83 11.35
CA LEU A 312 8.70 12.53 12.62
C LEU A 312 8.80 11.03 12.87
N LEU A 313 7.69 10.30 12.71
CA LEU A 313 7.61 8.89 13.03
C LEU A 313 8.09 8.04 11.83
N GLY A 314 8.80 6.96 12.10
CA GLY A 314 9.15 5.95 11.11
C GLY A 314 7.95 5.09 10.70
N VAL A 315 8.11 4.32 9.61
CA VAL A 315 7.15 3.28 9.15
C VAL A 315 7.61 1.86 9.48
N SER A 316 8.50 1.74 10.45
CA SER A 316 9.09 0.44 10.77
C SER A 316 8.05 -0.57 11.19
N PRO A 317 8.24 -1.83 10.78
CA PRO A 317 7.26 -2.85 11.04
C PRO A 317 7.18 -3.18 12.53
N MET A 318 5.96 -3.48 12.95
CA MET A 318 5.71 -4.33 14.10
C MET A 318 5.45 -5.73 13.56
N ALA A 319 6.27 -6.69 13.96
CA ALA A 319 6.09 -8.07 13.56
C ALA A 319 5.99 -9.00 14.76
N CYS A 320 5.19 -10.05 14.61
CA CYS A 320 5.07 -11.11 15.59
C CYS A 320 4.66 -12.41 14.94
N GLY A 321 4.87 -13.52 15.64
CA GLY A 321 4.43 -14.81 15.16
C GLY A 321 4.32 -15.86 16.25
N ALA A 322 3.66 -16.95 15.88
CA ALA A 322 3.47 -18.12 16.72
C ALA A 322 3.46 -19.39 15.85
N PRO A 323 4.06 -20.50 16.35
CA PRO A 323 4.14 -21.75 15.59
C PRO A 323 2.75 -22.35 15.41
N GLY A 324 2.40 -22.62 14.17
CA GLY A 324 1.17 -23.27 13.76
C GLY A 324 1.31 -24.78 13.67
N ARG A 325 0.24 -25.41 13.22
CA ARG A 325 0.19 -26.84 12.92
C ARG A 325 0.40 -27.02 11.41
N ASP A 326 1.16 -28.03 11.03
CA ASP A 326 1.36 -28.42 9.61
C ASP A 326 1.88 -27.28 8.69
N GLY A 327 2.56 -26.28 9.26
CA GLY A 327 3.13 -25.13 8.54
C GLY A 327 2.22 -23.89 8.49
N ASP A 328 1.03 -23.94 9.09
CA ASP A 328 0.07 -22.81 9.16
C ASP A 328 0.47 -21.81 10.27
N ASP A 329 1.72 -21.34 10.23
CA ASP A 329 2.24 -20.39 11.20
C ASP A 329 1.51 -19.04 11.12
N PHE A 330 1.20 -18.48 12.28
CA PHE A 330 0.77 -17.09 12.38
C PHE A 330 1.99 -16.20 12.21
N ILE A 331 1.99 -15.34 11.19
CA ILE A 331 3.03 -14.30 11.01
C ILE A 331 2.35 -12.99 10.65
N LEU A 332 2.42 -12.04 11.57
CA LEU A 332 2.11 -10.64 11.30
C LEU A 332 3.40 -9.89 10.98
N ASP A 333 3.46 -9.21 9.86
CA ASP A 333 4.53 -8.26 9.49
C ASP A 333 3.89 -7.06 8.81
N MET A 334 3.75 -5.94 9.56
CA MET A 334 3.00 -4.78 9.10
C MET A 334 3.67 -3.45 9.46
N ALA A 335 3.64 -2.51 8.53
CA ALA A 335 3.92 -1.11 8.82
C ALA A 335 2.71 -0.43 9.49
N PRO A 336 2.92 0.51 10.43
CA PRO A 336 1.83 1.24 11.10
C PRO A 336 1.23 2.37 10.23
N SER A 337 1.52 2.42 8.94
CA SER A 337 0.93 3.38 7.99
C SER A 337 -0.32 2.82 7.33
N VAL A 338 -1.24 3.70 6.91
CA VAL A 338 -2.43 3.29 6.12
C VAL A 338 -2.02 2.55 4.84
N VAL A 339 -0.90 3.00 4.25
CA VAL A 339 -0.39 2.45 3.00
C VAL A 339 1.14 2.51 2.97
N ALA A 340 1.77 1.58 2.26
CA ALA A 340 3.19 1.67 1.95
C ALA A 340 3.49 2.82 0.98
N ARG A 341 4.58 3.57 1.22
CA ARG A 341 5.04 4.67 0.35
C ARG A 341 5.23 4.26 -1.12
N GLY A 342 5.58 2.99 -1.36
CA GLY A 342 5.71 2.42 -2.70
C GLY A 342 4.39 2.40 -3.50
N LYS A 343 3.24 2.24 -2.84
CA LYS A 343 1.93 2.32 -3.50
C LYS A 343 1.61 3.75 -3.95
N ILE A 344 2.03 4.76 -3.20
CA ILE A 344 1.91 6.18 -3.61
C ILE A 344 2.81 6.47 -4.81
N HIS A 345 4.06 5.99 -4.82
CA HIS A 345 4.92 6.10 -6.02
C HIS A 345 4.35 5.36 -7.23
N THR A 346 3.72 4.21 -7.01
CA THR A 346 3.05 3.45 -8.08
C THR A 346 1.87 4.24 -8.64
N ALA A 347 1.04 4.82 -7.77
CA ALA A 347 -0.04 5.71 -8.20
C ALA A 347 0.52 6.92 -8.97
N LEU A 348 1.59 7.56 -8.50
CA LEU A 348 2.24 8.66 -9.23
C LEU A 348 2.69 8.24 -10.63
N ARG A 349 3.41 7.12 -10.76
CA ARG A 349 3.87 6.60 -12.06
C ARG A 349 2.73 6.28 -13.00
N ARG A 350 1.61 5.77 -12.47
CA ARG A 350 0.40 5.46 -13.24
C ARG A 350 -0.45 6.68 -13.55
N GLY A 351 -0.10 7.84 -12.99
CA GLY A 351 -0.98 9.00 -12.99
C GLY A 351 -2.33 8.67 -12.34
N GLU A 352 -2.37 7.90 -11.27
CA GLU A 352 -3.58 7.60 -10.51
C GLU A 352 -3.66 8.50 -9.27
N SER A 353 -4.86 8.88 -8.86
CA SER A 353 -5.07 9.53 -7.55
C SER A 353 -4.98 8.49 -6.43
N ILE A 354 -4.56 8.92 -5.25
CA ILE A 354 -4.61 8.11 -4.02
C ILE A 354 -5.84 8.48 -3.18
N PRO A 355 -6.37 7.57 -2.34
CA PRO A 355 -7.34 7.95 -1.31
C PRO A 355 -6.78 9.07 -0.42
N SER A 356 -7.60 10.08 -0.14
CA SER A 356 -7.17 11.28 0.61
C SER A 356 -6.77 11.00 2.06
N ASN A 357 -7.16 9.84 2.60
CA ASN A 357 -6.76 9.38 3.94
C ASN A 357 -5.42 8.63 3.96
N TRP A 358 -4.69 8.55 2.85
CA TRP A 358 -3.36 7.93 2.81
C TRP A 358 -2.25 8.87 3.27
N ALA A 359 -2.38 10.17 2.96
CA ALA A 359 -1.31 11.15 3.15
C ALA A 359 -1.84 12.58 3.33
N LEU A 360 -0.99 13.44 3.89
CA LEU A 360 -1.14 14.89 3.87
C LEU A 360 -0.14 15.52 2.89
N ASP A 361 -0.48 16.67 2.33
CA ASP A 361 0.44 17.54 1.59
C ASP A 361 1.41 18.29 2.53
N ALA A 362 2.29 19.13 1.96
CA ALA A 362 3.27 19.90 2.73
C ALA A 362 2.63 20.92 3.70
N GLN A 363 1.39 21.34 3.45
CA GLN A 363 0.61 22.25 4.28
C GLN A 363 -0.15 21.51 5.39
N GLY A 364 -0.22 20.17 5.33
CA GLY A 364 -0.91 19.32 6.29
C GLY A 364 -2.37 19.04 5.92
N ASN A 365 -2.80 19.32 4.68
CA ASN A 365 -4.14 18.98 4.22
C ASN A 365 -4.19 17.55 3.67
N PRO A 366 -5.25 16.78 3.90
CA PRO A 366 -5.46 15.49 3.23
C PRO A 366 -5.37 15.65 1.71
N THR A 367 -4.60 14.77 1.05
CA THR A 367 -4.36 14.88 -0.40
C THR A 367 -4.63 13.58 -1.13
N SER A 368 -5.29 13.69 -2.29
CA SER A 368 -5.45 12.61 -3.26
C SER A 368 -4.42 12.66 -4.39
N ASP A 369 -3.56 13.69 -4.40
CA ASP A 369 -2.46 13.81 -5.36
C ASP A 369 -1.21 13.09 -4.82
N PRO A 370 -0.76 12.00 -5.46
CA PRO A 370 0.46 11.32 -5.03
C PRO A 370 1.72 12.18 -5.18
N ALA A 371 1.75 13.19 -6.06
CA ALA A 371 2.89 14.11 -6.16
C ALA A 371 2.97 14.98 -4.90
N ALA A 372 1.87 15.64 -4.52
CA ALA A 372 1.78 16.41 -3.27
C ALA A 372 2.04 15.56 -2.01
N ALA A 373 1.64 14.29 -2.00
CA ALA A 373 1.94 13.38 -0.89
C ALA A 373 3.44 13.05 -0.76
N LEU A 374 4.17 13.02 -1.87
CA LEU A 374 5.59 12.68 -1.91
C LEU A 374 6.49 13.90 -1.70
N ASP A 375 6.10 15.05 -2.27
CA ASP A 375 6.79 16.33 -2.20
C ASP A 375 6.36 17.12 -0.95
N GLY A 376 7.21 17.12 0.08
CA GLY A 376 6.93 17.78 1.36
C GLY A 376 5.83 17.14 2.23
N GLY A 377 4.96 16.28 1.67
CA GLY A 377 3.85 15.63 2.38
C GLY A 377 4.24 14.52 3.36
N VAL A 378 3.28 13.94 4.08
CA VAL A 378 3.49 12.87 5.09
C VAL A 378 2.49 11.74 4.90
N MET A 379 2.90 10.50 5.18
CA MET A 379 1.94 9.39 5.25
C MET A 379 1.18 9.42 6.58
N LEU A 380 -0.06 8.94 6.56
CA LEU A 380 -0.91 8.87 7.75
C LEU A 380 -0.81 7.50 8.46
N PRO A 381 -0.87 7.48 9.80
CA PRO A 381 -0.90 6.23 10.56
C PRO A 381 -2.23 5.46 10.40
N VAL A 382 -2.15 4.13 10.37
CA VAL A 382 -3.32 3.24 10.29
C VAL A 382 -4.22 3.41 11.51
N GLY A 383 -5.53 3.55 11.30
CA GLY A 383 -6.46 3.75 12.41
C GLY A 383 -6.20 5.03 13.23
N GLY A 384 -5.57 6.05 12.62
CA GLY A 384 -5.36 7.36 13.22
C GLY A 384 -4.51 7.32 14.51
N PRO A 385 -5.05 7.70 15.68
CA PRO A 385 -4.29 7.71 16.93
C PRO A 385 -3.66 6.35 17.28
N LYS A 386 -4.30 5.24 16.88
CA LYS A 386 -3.81 3.89 17.20
C LYS A 386 -2.52 3.56 16.47
N GLY A 387 -2.47 3.77 15.15
CA GLY A 387 -1.24 3.59 14.36
C GLY A 387 -0.14 4.54 14.79
N SER A 388 -0.49 5.78 15.16
CA SER A 388 0.47 6.74 15.72
C SER A 388 1.07 6.22 17.02
N ALA A 389 0.26 5.66 17.93
CA ALA A 389 0.74 5.08 19.18
C ALA A 389 1.63 3.85 18.93
N LEU A 390 1.30 2.99 17.96
CA LEU A 390 2.14 1.86 17.56
C LEU A 390 3.50 2.33 17.02
N ALA A 391 3.53 3.36 16.19
CA ALA A 391 4.79 3.92 15.69
C ALA A 391 5.64 4.57 16.80
N ILE A 392 5.01 5.25 17.76
CA ILE A 392 5.71 5.78 18.95
C ILE A 392 6.25 4.63 19.82
N MET A 393 5.48 3.56 20.01
CA MET A 393 5.92 2.36 20.72
C MET A 393 7.19 1.77 20.08
N MET A 394 7.24 1.69 18.74
CA MET A 394 8.45 1.24 18.04
C MET A 394 9.68 2.09 18.37
N ASP A 395 9.53 3.41 18.44
CA ASP A 395 10.61 4.32 18.82
C ASP A 395 11.03 4.19 20.29
N VAL A 396 10.08 3.94 21.19
CA VAL A 396 10.36 3.69 22.61
C VAL A 396 11.15 2.40 22.79
N PHE A 397 10.68 1.28 22.23
CA PHE A 397 11.31 -0.02 22.41
C PHE A 397 12.61 -0.18 21.61
N SER A 398 12.69 0.44 20.45
CA SER A 398 13.80 0.20 19.52
C SER A 398 14.81 1.34 19.51
N GLY A 399 14.40 2.59 19.67
CA GLY A 399 15.32 3.74 19.72
C GLY A 399 15.73 4.05 21.17
N VAL A 400 14.77 4.53 21.96
CA VAL A 400 15.00 5.02 23.33
C VAL A 400 15.60 3.95 24.24
N LEU A 401 14.99 2.75 24.27
CA LEU A 401 15.44 1.65 25.13
C LEU A 401 16.81 1.09 24.71
N SER A 402 17.11 1.03 23.41
CA SER A 402 18.40 0.50 22.94
C SER A 402 19.55 1.49 23.07
N GLY A 403 19.23 2.78 23.16
CA GLY A 403 20.20 3.87 23.08
C GLY A 403 20.66 4.19 21.66
N SER A 404 19.84 3.85 20.65
CA SER A 404 20.04 4.26 19.25
C SER A 404 19.29 5.56 18.96
N ALA A 405 19.44 6.12 17.76
CA ALA A 405 18.67 7.25 17.30
C ALA A 405 17.15 7.01 17.42
N PHE A 406 16.41 8.08 17.73
CA PHE A 406 14.96 8.08 17.95
C PHE A 406 14.38 9.46 17.61
N ALA A 407 13.05 9.59 17.61
CA ALA A 407 12.35 10.87 17.50
C ALA A 407 12.77 11.76 16.31
N GLY A 408 13.05 11.15 15.16
CA GLY A 408 13.45 11.89 13.96
C GLY A 408 14.85 11.54 13.44
N ASP A 409 15.71 11.03 14.31
CA ASP A 409 17.15 11.06 14.05
C ASP A 409 17.69 9.84 13.31
N VAL A 410 16.86 8.81 13.07
CA VAL A 410 17.26 7.61 12.32
C VAL A 410 17.48 7.96 10.84
N THR A 411 18.60 7.52 10.26
CA THR A 411 18.90 7.74 8.83
C THR A 411 18.41 6.57 7.97
N GLY A 412 17.78 6.89 6.85
CA GLY A 412 17.16 5.89 5.97
C GLY A 412 18.16 5.12 5.11
N PRO A 413 17.81 3.93 4.60
CA PRO A 413 18.70 3.11 3.78
C PRO A 413 19.08 3.75 2.43
N TYR A 414 18.33 4.76 1.97
CA TYR A 414 18.61 5.50 0.73
C TYR A 414 19.46 6.76 0.92
N ASP A 415 19.74 7.14 2.17
CA ASP A 415 20.53 8.34 2.50
C ASP A 415 21.96 7.94 2.93
N PRO A 416 22.97 8.08 2.06
CA PRO A 416 24.34 7.68 2.35
C PRO A 416 25.13 8.74 3.15
N SER A 417 24.50 9.78 3.69
CA SER A 417 25.22 10.92 4.30
C SER A 417 25.78 10.63 5.70
N ARG A 418 25.15 9.72 6.45
CA ARG A 418 25.58 9.35 7.81
C ARG A 418 25.14 7.93 8.20
N PRO A 419 25.72 7.34 9.27
CA PRO A 419 25.25 6.08 9.84
C PRO A 419 23.75 6.08 10.12
N ALA A 420 23.11 4.92 9.96
CA ALA A 420 21.66 4.79 10.15
C ALA A 420 21.25 4.94 11.62
N ASP A 421 22.05 4.34 12.51
CA ASP A 421 21.81 4.26 13.95
C ASP A 421 20.39 3.76 14.28
N VAL A 422 19.98 2.70 13.58
CA VAL A 422 18.70 2.02 13.84
C VAL A 422 18.85 1.17 15.09
N GLY A 423 17.80 1.10 15.90
CA GLY A 423 17.73 0.11 16.97
C GLY A 423 16.59 -0.89 16.76
N HIS A 424 16.69 -2.03 17.43
CA HIS A 424 15.75 -3.14 17.34
C HIS A 424 15.45 -3.71 18.73
N PHE A 425 14.27 -4.28 18.90
CA PHE A 425 13.91 -5.03 20.11
C PHE A 425 13.23 -6.34 19.71
N LEU A 426 13.76 -7.45 20.20
CA LEU A 426 13.36 -8.80 19.80
C LEU A 426 13.03 -9.63 21.03
N VAL A 427 12.01 -10.46 20.92
CA VAL A 427 11.56 -11.36 21.99
C VAL A 427 11.33 -12.75 21.40
N ALA A 428 11.78 -13.77 22.14
CA ALA A 428 11.43 -15.18 21.93
C ALA A 428 10.76 -15.71 23.19
N ILE A 429 9.63 -16.41 23.03
CA ILE A 429 8.80 -16.90 24.15
C ILE A 429 8.44 -18.36 23.90
N ARG A 430 8.69 -19.22 24.89
CA ARG A 430 8.29 -20.62 24.86
C ARG A 430 6.80 -20.78 25.18
N PRO A 431 5.95 -21.24 24.23
CA PRO A 431 4.55 -21.54 24.54
C PRO A 431 4.44 -22.79 25.43
N ASP A 432 5.44 -23.67 25.38
CA ASP A 432 5.43 -24.95 26.09
C ASP A 432 5.61 -24.85 27.62
N LEU A 433 5.79 -23.62 28.13
CA LEU A 433 5.74 -23.33 29.57
C LEU A 433 4.32 -23.42 30.14
N PHE A 434 3.29 -23.21 29.32
CA PHE A 434 1.91 -23.06 29.76
C PHE A 434 1.00 -24.20 29.32
N MET A 435 1.35 -24.91 28.25
CA MET A 435 0.66 -26.10 27.72
C MET A 435 1.62 -26.90 26.84
N SER A 436 1.30 -28.13 26.45
CA SER A 436 2.18 -28.83 25.48
C SER A 436 2.22 -28.11 24.13
N LEU A 437 3.35 -28.21 23.41
CA LEU A 437 3.47 -27.59 22.08
C LEU A 437 2.43 -28.14 21.09
N ASP A 438 2.06 -29.42 21.20
CA ASP A 438 1.01 -30.03 20.38
C ASP A 438 -0.36 -29.43 20.69
N GLU A 439 -0.72 -29.28 21.97
CA GLU A 439 -1.95 -28.61 22.38
C GLU A 439 -1.98 -27.15 21.89
N PHE A 440 -0.87 -26.42 22.02
CA PHE A 440 -0.75 -25.07 21.50
C PHE A 440 -1.03 -25.00 19.99
N ARG A 441 -0.40 -25.89 19.21
CA ARG A 441 -0.57 -25.97 17.76
C ARG A 441 -1.99 -26.35 17.36
N ASP A 442 -2.65 -27.24 18.10
CA ASP A 442 -4.04 -27.60 17.84
C ASP A 442 -5.00 -26.43 18.12
N ARG A 443 -4.73 -25.62 19.15
CA ARG A 443 -5.47 -24.38 19.39
C ARG A 443 -5.22 -23.34 18.30
N MET A 444 -4.00 -23.25 17.79
CA MET A 444 -3.67 -22.41 16.63
C MET A 444 -4.41 -22.86 15.37
N ARG A 445 -4.49 -24.17 15.11
CA ARG A 445 -5.30 -24.74 14.03
C ARG A 445 -6.77 -24.30 14.13
N VAL A 446 -7.38 -24.41 15.32
CA VAL A 446 -8.76 -23.96 15.54
C VAL A 446 -8.94 -22.46 15.28
N LEU A 447 -7.98 -21.62 15.69
CA LEU A 447 -8.02 -20.19 15.41
C LEU A 447 -7.93 -19.91 13.89
N HIS A 448 -6.98 -20.55 13.21
CA HIS A 448 -6.79 -20.46 11.77
C HIS A 448 -8.07 -20.86 11.01
N GLU A 449 -8.60 -22.06 11.28
CA GLU A 449 -9.81 -22.59 10.62
C GLU A 449 -11.02 -21.68 10.82
N ARG A 450 -11.21 -21.11 12.02
CA ARG A 450 -12.31 -20.17 12.28
C ARG A 450 -12.17 -18.85 11.55
N VAL A 451 -10.96 -18.31 11.43
CA VAL A 451 -10.72 -17.04 10.73
C VAL A 451 -10.87 -17.23 9.22
N VAL A 452 -10.24 -18.25 8.65
CA VAL A 452 -10.29 -18.52 7.20
C VAL A 452 -11.68 -19.03 6.77
N GLY A 453 -12.37 -19.76 7.63
CA GLY A 453 -13.74 -20.25 7.40
C GLY A 453 -14.85 -19.24 7.67
N ALA A 454 -14.53 -18.00 8.06
CA ALA A 454 -15.52 -16.95 8.24
C ALA A 454 -16.15 -16.55 6.89
N GLU A 455 -17.45 -16.27 6.88
CA GLU A 455 -18.17 -15.84 5.68
C GLU A 455 -17.58 -14.54 5.11
N PRO A 456 -17.12 -14.53 3.84
CA PRO A 456 -16.63 -13.32 3.22
C PRO A 456 -17.75 -12.30 3.03
N VAL A 457 -17.40 -11.01 3.16
CA VAL A 457 -18.31 -9.92 2.78
C VAL A 457 -18.51 -9.89 1.25
N PRO A 458 -19.60 -9.29 0.73
CA PRO A 458 -19.82 -9.17 -0.71
C PRO A 458 -18.62 -8.57 -1.45
N GLY A 459 -18.18 -9.23 -2.53
CA GLY A 459 -17.05 -8.81 -3.36
C GLY A 459 -15.67 -9.23 -2.84
N VAL A 460 -15.60 -10.03 -1.76
CA VAL A 460 -14.35 -10.64 -1.28
C VAL A 460 -14.43 -12.15 -1.50
N ASP A 461 -13.44 -12.73 -2.19
CA ASP A 461 -13.45 -14.16 -2.53
C ASP A 461 -13.23 -15.07 -1.32
N ARG A 462 -12.32 -14.68 -0.42
CA ARG A 462 -12.00 -15.42 0.81
C ARG A 462 -11.32 -14.56 1.87
N VAL A 463 -11.39 -15.00 3.12
CA VAL A 463 -10.60 -14.47 4.23
C VAL A 463 -9.25 -15.18 4.28
N TYR A 464 -8.19 -14.44 4.63
CA TYR A 464 -6.83 -14.95 4.80
C TYR A 464 -6.40 -14.84 6.25
N PHE A 465 -5.59 -15.80 6.70
CA PHE A 465 -4.88 -15.69 7.96
C PHE A 465 -3.58 -14.86 7.81
N PRO A 466 -3.14 -14.09 8.83
CA PRO A 466 -1.91 -13.31 8.73
C PRO A 466 -0.69 -14.18 8.41
N GLY A 467 -0.01 -13.85 7.30
CA GLY A 467 1.13 -14.59 6.77
C GLY A 467 0.78 -15.61 5.67
N GLU A 468 -0.50 -16.00 5.54
CA GLU A 468 -0.95 -17.01 4.57
C GLU A 468 -0.74 -16.55 3.12
N ARG A 469 -0.98 -15.27 2.84
CA ARG A 469 -0.78 -14.71 1.49
C ARG A 469 0.67 -14.82 1.06
N GLU A 470 1.60 -14.44 1.94
CA GLU A 470 3.03 -14.51 1.71
C GLU A 470 3.51 -15.96 1.59
N GLN A 471 2.94 -16.90 2.35
CA GLN A 471 3.23 -18.34 2.22
C GLN A 471 2.75 -18.93 0.88
N LEU A 472 1.59 -18.50 0.39
CA LEU A 472 1.09 -18.91 -0.93
C LEU A 472 1.99 -18.37 -2.06
N VAL A 473 2.36 -17.08 -1.99
CA VAL A 473 3.28 -16.46 -2.96
C VAL A 473 4.66 -17.11 -2.91
N GLN A 474 5.15 -17.44 -1.72
CA GLN A 474 6.41 -18.17 -1.53
C GLN A 474 6.40 -19.49 -2.29
N ARG A 475 5.37 -20.33 -2.10
CA ARG A 475 5.24 -21.61 -2.81
C ARG A 475 5.18 -21.45 -4.33
N GLU A 476 4.57 -20.38 -4.83
CA GLU A 476 4.54 -20.05 -6.26
C GLU A 476 5.93 -19.65 -6.77
N ARG A 477 6.58 -18.68 -6.10
CA ARG A 477 7.83 -18.06 -6.57
C ARG A 477 9.04 -18.98 -6.40
N GLU A 478 9.02 -19.89 -5.44
CA GLU A 478 10.02 -20.97 -5.32
C GLU A 478 10.02 -21.89 -6.54
N ARG A 479 8.84 -22.13 -7.15
CA ARG A 479 8.69 -23.02 -8.31
C ARG A 479 8.88 -22.29 -9.64
N CYS A 480 8.32 -21.10 -9.75
CA CYS A 480 8.22 -20.37 -11.01
C CYS A 480 9.31 -19.30 -11.17
N GLY A 481 10.09 -19.00 -10.13
CA GLY A 481 11.02 -17.89 -10.09
C GLY A 481 10.36 -16.57 -9.65
N VAL A 482 11.20 -15.65 -9.18
CA VAL A 482 10.84 -14.30 -8.72
C VAL A 482 10.57 -13.40 -9.93
N PRO A 483 9.39 -12.75 -10.01
CA PRO A 483 9.09 -11.82 -11.09
C PRO A 483 9.70 -10.44 -10.81
N LEU A 484 10.63 -10.00 -11.67
CA LEU A 484 11.27 -8.69 -11.61
C LEU A 484 10.93 -7.85 -12.85
N VAL A 485 10.90 -6.53 -12.70
CA VAL A 485 10.80 -5.63 -13.86
C VAL A 485 12.18 -5.39 -14.49
N GLY A 486 12.22 -5.00 -15.77
CA GLY A 486 13.48 -4.81 -16.50
C GLY A 486 14.44 -3.83 -15.81
N ALA A 487 13.93 -2.73 -15.26
CA ALA A 487 14.73 -1.76 -14.53
C ALA A 487 15.39 -2.32 -13.25
N GLU A 488 14.74 -3.28 -12.57
CA GLU A 488 15.32 -3.95 -11.40
C GLU A 488 16.47 -4.88 -11.82
N VAL A 489 16.29 -5.64 -12.90
CA VAL A 489 17.33 -6.51 -13.46
C VAL A 489 18.54 -5.69 -13.93
N GLU A 490 18.31 -4.59 -14.65
CA GLU A 490 19.38 -3.69 -15.10
C GLU A 490 20.15 -3.08 -13.93
N ALA A 491 19.45 -2.66 -12.87
CA ALA A 491 20.10 -2.09 -11.68
C ALA A 491 20.97 -3.13 -10.96
N LEU A 492 20.49 -4.37 -10.81
CA LEU A 492 21.26 -5.47 -10.20
C LEU A 492 22.46 -5.86 -11.06
N ASN A 493 22.26 -6.00 -12.37
CA ASN A 493 23.34 -6.33 -13.31
C ASN A 493 24.40 -5.23 -13.41
N ARG A 494 24.03 -3.97 -13.18
CA ARG A 494 24.99 -2.85 -13.12
C ARG A 494 25.91 -2.97 -11.91
N GLU A 495 25.37 -3.24 -10.72
CA GLU A 495 26.21 -3.49 -9.54
C GLU A 495 27.11 -4.71 -9.75
N ALA A 496 26.60 -5.79 -10.35
CA ALA A 496 27.39 -6.97 -10.69
C ALA A 496 28.53 -6.66 -11.68
N ALA A 497 28.25 -5.88 -12.73
CA ALA A 497 29.25 -5.50 -13.73
C ALA A 497 30.38 -4.65 -13.12
N GLU A 498 30.08 -3.74 -12.19
CA GLU A 498 31.08 -2.92 -11.50
C GLU A 498 32.12 -3.75 -10.73
N VAL A 499 31.76 -4.97 -10.32
CA VAL A 499 32.64 -5.89 -9.58
C VAL A 499 32.94 -7.19 -10.33
N SER A 500 32.70 -7.23 -11.64
CA SER A 500 32.98 -8.40 -12.50
C SER A 500 32.28 -9.70 -12.07
N VAL A 501 31.07 -9.59 -11.53
CA VAL A 501 30.18 -10.72 -11.20
C VAL A 501 29.27 -11.05 -12.39
N GLU A 502 29.01 -12.34 -12.64
CA GLU A 502 28.10 -12.76 -13.73
C GLU A 502 26.68 -12.20 -13.52
N PRO A 503 26.04 -11.65 -14.58
CA PRO A 503 24.70 -11.06 -14.50
C PRO A 503 23.62 -12.12 -14.22
N LEU A 504 22.41 -11.66 -13.90
CA LEU A 504 21.23 -12.50 -13.72
C LEU A 504 20.88 -13.25 -15.00
N LYS A 505 20.45 -14.50 -14.81
CA LYS A 505 19.90 -15.38 -15.84
C LYS A 505 18.38 -15.34 -15.74
N VAL A 506 17.76 -14.80 -16.79
CA VAL A 506 16.30 -14.82 -16.95
C VAL A 506 15.86 -16.23 -17.37
N LEU A 507 14.75 -16.71 -16.80
CA LEU A 507 14.13 -18.01 -17.07
C LEU A 507 13.39 -18.08 -18.40
#